data_AF-A0A958VMH2-F1
#
_entry.id   AF-A0A958VMH2-F1
#
_cell.length_a   1.000
_cell.length_b   1.000
_cell.length_c   1.000
_cell.angle_alpha   90.00
_cell.angle_beta   90.00
_cell.angle_gamma   90.00
#
_symmetry.space_group_name_H-M   'P 1'
#
loop_
_entity.id
_entity.type
_entity.pdbx_description
1 polymer ?
#
loop_
_entity_poly.entity_id
_entity_poly.type
_entity_poly.pdbx_seq_one_letter_code
_entity_poly.pdbx_strand_id
1 'polypeptide(L)'
;MSTCPLCQGTAHPYFRDKRRSFSLCPRCSGIFTDPEFLPLPRAEHLRYLQHQNQPLDTGYRASVQPLIDVVLKRQSPTQTGLDYGAGPQSAVSVMLAESGFELKLYDPLFHPEPAMLQRPYDFVICCEVIEHFHNPRFEFGRLREMLARGGRLYIKTALFDAQARPFGDWYYKNDFTH
;
A
#
# COMPACT_ATOMS: atom_id res chain seq x y z
N MET A 1 -19.69 8.53 15.83
CA MET A 1 -18.24 8.61 16.11
C MET A 1 -17.69 7.21 15.91
N SER A 2 -16.58 7.09 15.19
CA SER A 2 -15.99 5.79 14.86
C SER A 2 -14.59 5.67 15.48
N THR A 3 -14.13 4.45 15.73
CA THR A 3 -12.75 4.22 16.22
C THR A 3 -11.79 4.20 15.04
N CYS A 4 -10.75 5.02 15.08
CA CYS A 4 -9.73 5.06 14.04
C CYS A 4 -8.98 3.71 13.96
N PRO A 5 -8.93 3.06 12.79
CA PRO A 5 -8.35 1.72 12.66
C PRO A 5 -6.81 1.71 12.76
N LEU A 6 -6.16 2.87 12.66
CA LEU A 6 -4.71 3.03 12.79
C LEU A 6 -4.29 3.35 14.23
N CYS A 7 -4.75 4.48 14.78
CA CYS A 7 -4.29 4.99 16.07
C CYS A 7 -5.24 4.70 17.24
N GLN A 8 -6.38 4.06 17.00
CA GLN A 8 -7.43 3.75 17.98
C GLN A 8 -8.05 4.97 18.68
N GLY A 9 -7.81 6.18 18.19
CA GLY A 9 -8.47 7.40 18.66
C GLY A 9 -9.90 7.53 18.13
N THR A 10 -10.66 8.46 18.70
CA THR A 10 -11.99 8.82 18.21
C THR A 10 -11.88 9.56 16.87
N ALA A 11 -12.74 9.20 15.92
CA ALA A 11 -12.88 9.87 14.63
C ALA A 11 -14.30 10.40 14.45
N HIS A 12 -14.42 11.44 13.62
CA HIS A 12 -15.67 12.13 13.35
C HIS A 12 -16.06 11.97 11.88
N PRO A 13 -17.37 11.99 11.56
CA PRO A 13 -17.82 12.02 10.17
C PRO A 13 -17.14 13.17 9.41
N TYR A 14 -16.64 12.89 8.22
CA TYR A 14 -15.87 13.84 7.42
C TYR A 14 -16.49 14.08 6.06
N PHE A 15 -16.86 13.00 5.37
CA PHE A 15 -17.44 13.08 4.04
C PHE A 15 -18.37 11.89 3.78
N ARG A 16 -19.36 12.06 2.91
CA ARG A 16 -20.23 10.98 2.45
C ARG A 16 -20.52 11.22 0.98
N ASP A 17 -20.27 10.21 0.15
CA ASP A 17 -20.79 10.19 -1.22
C ASP A 17 -22.00 9.27 -1.33
N LYS A 18 -22.43 8.99 -2.56
CA LYS A 18 -23.59 8.11 -2.83
C LYS A 18 -23.34 6.64 -2.46
N ARG A 19 -22.07 6.24 -2.25
CA ARG A 19 -21.63 4.85 -2.10
C ARG A 19 -21.14 4.56 -0.68
N ARG A 20 -20.35 5.46 -0.08
CA ARG A 20 -19.64 5.21 1.19
C ARG A 20 -19.55 6.46 2.07
N SER A 21 -19.35 6.23 3.36
CA SER A 21 -19.08 7.27 4.36
C SER A 21 -17.62 7.22 4.79
N PHE A 22 -17.05 8.40 5.03
CA PHE A 22 -15.67 8.57 5.45
C PHE A 22 -15.63 9.31 6.79
N SER A 23 -14.76 8.84 7.67
CA SER A 23 -14.44 9.46 8.94
C SER A 23 -13.01 10.01 8.93
N LEU A 24 -12.79 11.13 9.61
CA LEU A 24 -11.48 11.75 9.83
C LEU A 24 -11.10 11.63 11.29
N CYS A 25 -9.90 11.09 11.56
CA CYS A 25 -9.34 11.08 12.90
C CYS A 25 -8.52 12.36 13.16
N PRO A 26 -8.88 13.22 14.12
CA PRO A 26 -8.11 14.42 14.44
C PRO A 26 -6.74 14.11 15.09
N ARG A 27 -6.54 12.89 15.60
CA ARG A 27 -5.28 12.50 16.26
C ARG A 27 -4.16 12.18 15.28
N CYS A 28 -4.46 11.44 14.20
CA CYS A 28 -3.46 10.99 13.23
C CYS A 28 -3.76 11.46 11.80
N SER A 29 -4.79 12.28 11.61
CA SER A 29 -5.25 12.79 10.32
C SER A 29 -5.66 11.71 9.30
N GLY A 30 -5.86 10.47 9.74
CA GLY A 30 -6.29 9.38 8.88
C GLY A 30 -7.74 9.55 8.43
N ILE A 31 -7.99 9.41 7.13
CA ILE A 31 -9.32 9.31 6.54
C ILE A 31 -9.58 7.85 6.21
N PHE A 32 -10.73 7.32 6.61
CA PHE A 32 -11.07 5.90 6.41
C PHE A 32 -12.58 5.71 6.27
N THR A 33 -12.98 4.64 5.60
CA THR A 33 -14.38 4.23 5.46
C THR A 33 -14.82 3.33 6.62
N ASP A 34 -16.14 3.24 6.87
CA ASP A 34 -16.67 2.29 7.85
C ASP A 34 -16.46 0.83 7.37
N PRO A 35 -16.23 -0.13 8.30
CA PRO A 35 -15.94 -1.53 7.96
C PRO A 35 -17.01 -2.22 7.09
N GLU A 36 -18.27 -1.79 7.17
CA GLU A 36 -19.36 -2.32 6.34
C GLU A 36 -19.17 -2.07 4.83
N PHE A 37 -18.36 -1.09 4.47
CA PHE A 37 -18.06 -0.74 3.09
C PHE A 37 -16.75 -1.37 2.57
N LEU A 38 -16.05 -2.14 3.41
CA LEU A 38 -14.87 -2.86 2.97
C LEU A 38 -15.27 -3.97 2.01
N PRO A 39 -14.53 -4.16 0.91
CA PRO A 39 -14.83 -5.19 -0.05
C PRO A 39 -14.63 -6.60 0.52
N LEU A 40 -15.38 -7.55 -0.04
CA LEU A 40 -15.08 -8.97 0.17
C LEU A 40 -13.82 -9.35 -0.61
N PRO A 41 -13.02 -10.33 -0.13
CA PRO A 41 -11.77 -10.74 -0.80
C PRO A 41 -11.95 -11.10 -2.28
N ARG A 42 -13.08 -11.71 -2.66
CA ARG A 42 -13.40 -12.02 -4.06
C ARG A 42 -13.58 -10.76 -4.90
N ALA A 43 -14.20 -9.71 -4.36
CA ALA A 43 -14.42 -8.45 -5.06
C ALA A 43 -13.08 -7.70 -5.24
N GLU A 44 -12.22 -7.70 -4.22
CA GLU A 44 -10.85 -7.16 -4.32
C GLU A 44 -10.04 -7.87 -5.40
N HIS A 45 -10.01 -9.20 -5.37
CA HIS A 45 -9.29 -9.99 -6.37
C HIS A 45 -9.74 -9.66 -7.80
N LEU A 46 -11.05 -9.57 -8.05
CA LEU A 46 -11.59 -9.19 -9.35
C LEU A 46 -11.22 -7.75 -9.75
N ARG A 47 -11.15 -6.83 -8.79
CA ARG A 47 -10.71 -5.44 -9.03
C ARG A 47 -9.22 -5.38 -9.38
N TYR A 48 -8.37 -6.09 -8.64
CA TYR A 48 -6.92 -6.11 -8.87
C TYR A 48 -6.55 -6.74 -10.22
N LEU A 49 -7.31 -7.75 -10.68
CA LEU A 49 -7.13 -8.30 -12.03
C LEU A 49 -7.42 -7.29 -13.16
N GLN A 50 -8.16 -6.21 -12.88
CA GLN A 50 -8.42 -5.14 -13.84
C GLN A 50 -7.33 -4.05 -13.83
N HIS A 51 -6.40 -4.08 -12.87
CA HIS A 51 -5.32 -3.09 -12.80
C HIS A 51 -4.36 -3.27 -13.98
N GLN A 52 -4.06 -2.16 -14.65
CA GLN A 52 -3.12 -2.11 -15.76
C GLN A 52 -1.70 -1.77 -15.27
N ASN A 53 -1.30 -2.39 -14.16
CA ASN A 53 0.01 -2.17 -13.51
C ASN A 53 1.14 -2.94 -14.23
N GLN A 54 1.09 -2.96 -15.57
CA GLN A 54 1.96 -3.80 -16.39
C GLN A 54 3.42 -3.33 -16.28
N PRO A 55 4.38 -4.23 -15.97
CA PRO A 55 5.79 -3.88 -15.84
C PRO A 55 6.45 -3.27 -17.09
N LEU A 56 5.81 -3.43 -18.26
CA LEU A 56 6.24 -2.90 -19.54
C LEU A 56 5.53 -1.60 -19.93
N ASP A 57 4.50 -1.18 -19.19
CA ASP A 57 3.80 0.08 -19.46
C ASP A 57 4.69 1.27 -19.05
N THR A 58 5.04 2.11 -20.02
CA THR A 58 5.99 3.21 -19.81
C THR A 58 5.43 4.30 -18.90
N GLY A 59 4.12 4.56 -18.95
CA GLY A 59 3.47 5.54 -18.09
C GLY A 59 3.47 5.10 -16.63
N TYR A 60 3.12 3.84 -16.38
CA TYR A 60 3.13 3.24 -15.06
C TYR A 60 4.55 3.16 -14.50
N ARG A 61 5.53 2.69 -15.28
CA ARG A 61 6.95 2.70 -14.88
C ARG A 61 7.41 4.11 -14.50
N ALA A 62 7.06 5.13 -15.28
CA ALA A 62 7.40 6.52 -14.96
C ALA A 62 6.78 6.97 -13.63
N SER A 63 5.56 6.55 -13.31
CA SER A 63 4.91 6.84 -12.03
C SER A 63 5.61 6.17 -10.84
N VAL A 64 6.16 4.97 -11.04
CA VAL A 64 6.85 4.16 -10.02
C VAL A 64 8.34 4.54 -9.89
N GLN A 65 8.94 5.12 -10.92
CA GLN A 65 10.37 5.47 -10.96
C GLN A 65 10.88 6.22 -9.73
N PRO A 66 10.18 7.21 -9.15
CA PRO A 66 10.68 7.90 -7.95
C PRO A 66 10.91 6.97 -6.75
N LEU A 67 10.09 5.93 -6.61
CA LEU A 67 10.28 4.88 -5.59
C LEU A 67 11.54 4.06 -5.91
N ILE A 68 11.71 3.64 -7.17
CA ILE A 68 12.87 2.89 -7.64
C ILE A 68 14.16 3.67 -7.38
N ASP A 69 14.21 4.94 -7.77
CA ASP A 69 15.39 5.80 -7.59
C ASP A 69 15.80 5.91 -6.13
N VAL A 70 14.82 6.04 -5.23
CA VAL A 70 15.09 6.09 -3.79
C VAL A 70 15.64 4.76 -3.29
N VAL A 71 15.12 3.62 -3.75
CA VAL A 71 15.65 2.29 -3.37
C VAL A 71 17.07 2.11 -3.89
N LEU A 72 17.33 2.38 -5.18
CA LEU A 72 18.65 2.26 -5.79
C LEU A 72 19.71 3.14 -5.10
N LYS A 73 19.32 4.34 -4.64
CA LYS A 73 20.21 5.25 -3.92
C LYS A 73 20.55 4.75 -2.51
N ARG A 74 19.69 3.93 -1.91
CA ARG A 74 19.68 3.66 -0.47
C ARG A 74 19.95 2.21 -0.12
N GLN A 75 19.84 1.30 -1.07
CA GLN A 75 20.03 -0.14 -0.90
C GLN A 75 21.04 -0.68 -1.91
N SER A 76 21.56 -1.86 -1.61
CA SER A 76 22.46 -2.66 -2.43
C SER A 76 21.72 -3.91 -2.94
N PRO A 77 22.02 -4.39 -4.16
CA PRO A 77 21.52 -5.66 -4.68
C PRO A 77 21.79 -6.88 -3.79
N THR A 78 22.79 -6.81 -2.90
CA THR A 78 23.13 -7.88 -1.94
C THR A 78 22.20 -7.92 -0.73
N GLN A 79 21.36 -6.89 -0.53
CA GLN A 79 20.42 -6.81 0.58
C GLN A 79 19.12 -7.55 0.25
N THR A 80 18.51 -8.15 1.27
CA THR A 80 17.27 -8.92 1.12
C THR A 80 16.06 -8.00 1.18
N GLY A 81 15.34 -7.88 0.07
CA GLY A 81 14.13 -7.08 -0.07
C GLY A 81 12.84 -7.89 -0.10
N LEU A 82 11.74 -7.33 0.39
CA LEU A 82 10.38 -7.82 0.20
C LEU A 82 9.54 -6.80 -0.56
N ASP A 83 8.85 -7.25 -1.60
CA ASP A 83 7.74 -6.53 -2.22
C ASP A 83 6.43 -7.01 -1.60
N TYR A 84 5.84 -6.17 -0.74
CA TYR A 84 4.66 -6.49 0.04
C TYR A 84 3.41 -5.92 -0.63
N GLY A 85 2.48 -6.79 -1.02
CA GLY A 85 1.35 -6.46 -1.88
C GLY A 85 1.75 -6.41 -3.36
N ALA A 86 2.58 -7.37 -3.80
CA ALA A 86 3.16 -7.39 -5.15
C ALA A 86 2.11 -7.53 -6.28
N GLY A 87 0.87 -7.92 -5.96
CA GLY A 87 -0.17 -8.16 -6.95
C GLY A 87 0.16 -9.32 -7.90
N PRO A 88 -0.54 -9.46 -9.04
CA PRO A 88 -0.28 -10.52 -10.01
C PRO A 88 1.02 -10.29 -10.81
N GLN A 89 1.43 -9.03 -10.98
CA GLN A 89 2.60 -8.62 -11.73
C GLN A 89 3.19 -7.37 -11.09
N SER A 90 4.37 -7.50 -10.48
CA SER A 90 5.04 -6.37 -9.84
C SER A 90 5.99 -5.66 -10.80
N ALA A 91 5.64 -4.43 -11.19
CA ALA A 91 6.56 -3.54 -11.90
C ALA A 91 7.77 -3.16 -11.02
N VAL A 92 7.59 -3.02 -9.70
CA VAL A 92 8.67 -2.68 -8.77
C VAL A 92 9.75 -3.75 -8.81
N SER A 93 9.35 -5.02 -8.67
CA SER A 93 10.28 -6.14 -8.65
C SER A 93 10.97 -6.34 -9.99
N VAL A 94 10.27 -6.15 -11.11
CA VAL A 94 10.87 -6.20 -12.46
C VAL A 94 11.90 -5.07 -12.64
N MET A 95 11.54 -3.82 -12.32
CA MET A 95 12.43 -2.66 -12.47
C MET A 95 13.68 -2.75 -11.58
N LEU A 96 13.55 -3.28 -10.36
CA LEU A 96 14.69 -3.49 -9.47
C LEU A 96 15.58 -4.66 -9.94
N ALA A 97 14.99 -5.71 -10.53
CA ALA A 97 15.74 -6.82 -11.11
C ALA A 97 16.60 -6.39 -12.30
N GLU A 98 16.14 -5.43 -13.10
CA GLU A 98 16.95 -4.79 -14.16
C GLU A 98 18.22 -4.10 -13.59
N SER A 99 18.21 -3.75 -12.31
CA SER A 99 19.35 -3.17 -11.56
C SER A 99 20.08 -4.19 -10.67
N GLY A 100 19.79 -5.49 -10.83
CA GLY A 100 20.47 -6.60 -10.15
C GLY A 100 19.89 -7.00 -8.80
N PHE A 101 18.81 -6.37 -8.32
CA PHE A 101 18.16 -6.76 -7.06
C PHE A 101 17.30 -8.02 -7.25
N GLU A 102 17.26 -8.87 -6.21
CA GLU A 102 16.32 -9.98 -6.14
C GLU A 102 15.38 -9.79 -4.94
N LEU A 103 14.13 -9.42 -5.20
CA LEU A 103 13.12 -9.25 -4.16
C LEU A 103 12.34 -10.55 -3.96
N LYS A 104 11.97 -10.81 -2.71
CA LYS A 104 10.89 -11.76 -2.40
C LYS A 104 9.55 -11.06 -2.60
N LEU A 105 8.54 -11.83 -2.97
CA LEU A 105 7.19 -11.33 -3.20
C LEU A 105 6.25 -11.87 -2.13
N TYR A 106 5.35 -11.02 -1.65
CA TYR A 106 4.21 -11.46 -0.85
C TYR A 106 2.97 -10.70 -1.27
N ASP A 107 1.87 -11.43 -1.43
CA ASP A 107 0.54 -10.88 -1.69
C ASP A 107 -0.50 -11.91 -1.25
N PRO A 108 -1.50 -11.56 -0.42
CA PRO A 108 -2.45 -12.53 0.11
C PRO A 108 -3.32 -13.22 -0.96
N LEU A 109 -3.42 -12.66 -2.17
CA LEU A 109 -4.23 -13.18 -3.26
C LEU A 109 -3.38 -13.81 -4.37
N PHE A 110 -2.19 -13.27 -4.64
CA PHE A 110 -1.37 -13.66 -5.80
C PHE A 110 -0.04 -14.35 -5.45
N HIS A 111 0.50 -14.11 -4.25
CA HIS A 111 1.73 -14.70 -3.71
C HIS A 111 1.55 -15.06 -2.23
N PRO A 112 0.60 -15.96 -1.89
CA PRO A 112 0.10 -16.16 -0.53
C PRO A 112 1.02 -16.99 0.38
N GLU A 113 2.33 -16.80 0.29
CA GLU A 113 3.36 -17.63 0.92
C GLU A 113 3.64 -17.11 2.34
N PRO A 114 3.09 -17.72 3.41
CA PRO A 114 3.17 -17.15 4.76
C PRO A 114 4.59 -17.16 5.33
N ALA A 115 5.47 -17.99 4.76
CA ALA A 115 6.88 -18.03 5.11
C ALA A 115 7.62 -16.72 4.77
N MET A 116 7.11 -15.91 3.83
CA MET A 116 7.65 -14.58 3.55
C MET A 116 7.39 -13.59 4.69
N LEU A 117 6.40 -13.85 5.55
CA LEU A 117 6.08 -12.97 6.68
C LEU A 117 6.93 -13.23 7.93
N GLN A 118 7.77 -14.26 7.92
CA GLN A 118 8.49 -14.76 9.11
C GLN A 118 9.98 -14.43 9.09
N ARG A 119 10.43 -13.57 8.18
CA ARG A 119 11.85 -13.27 7.97
C ARG A 119 12.11 -11.78 8.17
N PRO A 120 13.26 -11.42 8.76
CA PRO A 120 13.72 -10.04 8.71
C PRO A 120 14.24 -9.72 7.30
N TYR A 121 13.85 -8.56 6.79
CA TYR A 121 14.29 -7.99 5.52
C TYR A 121 15.10 -6.72 5.76
N ASP A 122 16.13 -6.50 4.96
CA ASP A 122 16.88 -5.23 4.96
C ASP A 122 15.99 -4.07 4.48
N PHE A 123 15.01 -4.37 3.62
CA PHE A 123 13.97 -3.43 3.24
C PHE A 123 12.68 -4.12 2.83
N VAL A 124 11.58 -3.40 3.04
CA VAL A 124 10.25 -3.79 2.57
C VAL A 124 9.70 -2.65 1.72
N ILE A 125 9.04 -2.98 0.61
CA ILE A 125 8.39 -2.03 -0.28
C ILE A 125 6.88 -2.27 -0.24
N CYS A 126 6.10 -1.19 -0.14
CA CYS A 126 4.66 -1.17 -0.35
C CYS A 126 4.37 -0.12 -1.43
N CYS A 127 4.08 -0.55 -2.66
CA CYS A 127 3.74 0.33 -3.77
C CYS A 127 2.27 0.18 -4.12
N GLU A 128 1.46 1.17 -3.73
CA GLU A 128 0.00 1.19 -3.92
C GLU A 128 -0.70 0.04 -3.17
N VAL A 129 -0.42 -0.04 -1.86
CA VAL A 129 -0.80 -1.18 -1.00
C VAL A 129 -1.39 -0.71 0.34
N ILE A 130 -0.79 0.29 0.99
CA ILE A 130 -1.13 0.64 2.37
C ILE A 130 -2.54 1.24 2.52
N GLU A 131 -3.06 1.81 1.45
CA GLU A 131 -4.42 2.33 1.32
C GLU A 131 -5.47 1.23 1.33
N HIS A 132 -5.10 0.00 0.98
CA HIS A 132 -5.98 -1.18 0.96
C HIS A 132 -6.01 -1.92 2.31
N PHE A 133 -5.29 -1.46 3.32
CA PHE A 133 -5.25 -2.15 4.61
C PHE A 133 -6.58 -2.04 5.35
N HIS A 134 -7.28 -3.18 5.47
CA HIS A 134 -8.47 -3.29 6.31
C HIS A 134 -8.16 -3.11 7.81
N ASN A 135 -6.95 -3.49 8.24
CA ASN A 135 -6.47 -3.30 9.62
C ASN A 135 -5.05 -2.68 9.63
N PRO A 136 -4.92 -1.38 9.33
CA PRO A 136 -3.63 -0.73 9.14
C PRO A 136 -2.75 -0.79 10.38
N ARG A 137 -3.32 -0.72 11.60
CA ARG A 137 -2.54 -0.87 12.83
C ARG A 137 -1.81 -2.21 12.89
N PHE A 138 -2.52 -3.28 12.57
CA PHE A 138 -1.95 -4.63 12.55
C PHE A 138 -0.95 -4.79 11.42
N GLU A 139 -1.27 -4.34 10.21
CA GLU A 139 -0.40 -4.44 9.04
C GLU A 139 0.90 -3.64 9.22
N PHE A 140 0.85 -2.39 9.73
CA PHE A 140 2.06 -1.65 10.08
C PHE A 140 2.87 -2.31 11.21
N GLY A 141 2.19 -2.98 12.15
CA GLY A 141 2.84 -3.81 13.18
C GLY A 141 3.65 -4.95 12.56
N ARG A 142 3.03 -5.69 11.64
CA ARG A 142 3.66 -6.77 10.87
C ARG A 142 4.83 -6.26 10.02
N LEU A 143 4.64 -5.18 9.27
CA LEU A 143 5.70 -4.55 8.46
C LEU A 143 6.92 -4.19 9.31
N ARG A 144 6.69 -3.66 10.51
CA ARG A 144 7.77 -3.36 11.47
C ARG A 144 8.50 -4.62 11.94
N GLU A 145 7.77 -5.70 12.24
CA GLU A 145 8.35 -6.97 12.71
C GLU A 145 9.17 -7.69 11.64
N MET A 146 8.80 -7.52 10.37
CA MET A 146 9.54 -8.05 9.23
C MET A 146 10.81 -7.25 8.88
N LEU A 147 11.07 -6.10 9.50
CA LEU A 147 12.28 -5.34 9.23
C LEU A 147 13.45 -5.80 10.10
N ALA A 148 14.59 -6.06 9.47
CA ALA A 148 15.86 -6.20 10.16
C ALA A 148 16.19 -4.91 10.94
N ARG A 149 17.10 -5.00 11.92
CA ARG A 149 17.57 -3.82 12.65
C ARG A 149 18.23 -2.84 11.68
N GLY A 150 17.68 -1.62 11.60
CA GLY A 150 18.14 -0.60 10.65
C GLY A 150 17.56 -0.74 9.23
N GLY A 151 16.68 -1.72 9.02
CA GLY A 151 15.95 -1.92 7.78
C GLY A 151 15.01 -0.76 7.48
N ARG A 152 14.62 -0.63 6.20
CA ARG A 152 13.81 0.49 5.70
C ARG A 152 12.50 0.04 5.10
N LEU A 153 11.43 0.73 5.44
CA LEU A 153 10.14 0.63 4.78
C LEU A 153 10.03 1.71 3.71
N TYR A 154 9.78 1.33 2.46
CA TYR A 154 9.48 2.24 1.37
C TYR A 154 8.01 2.16 1.03
N ILE A 155 7.35 3.32 0.98
CA ILE A 155 5.92 3.41 0.70
C ILE A 155 5.72 4.38 -0.45
N LYS A 156 4.99 3.95 -1.48
CA LYS A 156 4.43 4.81 -2.51
C LYS A 156 2.91 4.64 -2.49
N THR A 157 2.19 5.75 -2.37
CA THR A 157 0.72 5.81 -2.49
C THR A 157 0.33 7.24 -2.86
N ALA A 158 -0.91 7.45 -3.29
CA ALA A 158 -1.43 8.79 -3.49
C ALA A 158 -1.84 9.41 -2.14
N LEU A 159 -1.21 10.52 -1.75
CA LEU A 159 -1.60 11.26 -0.54
C LEU A 159 -2.68 12.28 -0.88
N PHE A 160 -3.68 12.37 -0.01
CA PHE A 160 -4.67 13.45 -0.09
C PHE A 160 -4.10 14.74 0.49
N ASP A 161 -4.21 15.83 -0.28
CA ASP A 161 -3.87 17.18 0.15
C ASP A 161 -5.13 18.06 0.15
N ALA A 162 -5.58 18.40 1.37
CA ALA A 162 -6.76 19.24 1.59
C ALA A 162 -6.58 20.69 1.15
N GLN A 163 -5.33 21.17 0.97
CA GLN A 163 -5.07 22.52 0.45
C GLN A 163 -5.15 22.54 -1.08
N ALA A 164 -4.78 21.43 -1.74
CA ALA A 164 -4.78 21.34 -3.18
C ALA A 164 -6.17 21.09 -3.79
N ARG A 165 -7.05 20.36 -3.09
CA ARG A 165 -8.42 20.06 -3.57
C ARG A 165 -9.38 19.60 -2.47
N PRO A 166 -10.70 19.76 -2.67
CA PRO A 166 -11.70 19.13 -1.82
C PRO A 166 -11.59 17.60 -1.85
N PHE A 167 -11.89 16.94 -0.72
CA PHE A 167 -11.88 15.48 -0.65
C PHE A 167 -12.88 14.85 -1.63
N GLY A 168 -14.03 15.50 -1.86
CA GLY A 168 -15.03 15.08 -2.85
C GLY A 168 -14.48 14.88 -4.26
N ASP A 169 -13.47 15.66 -4.64
CA ASP A 169 -12.88 15.69 -5.99
C ASP A 169 -11.59 14.86 -6.09
N TRP A 170 -11.14 14.28 -4.97
CA TRP A 170 -10.01 13.37 -4.98
C TRP A 170 -10.44 12.03 -5.57
N TYR A 171 -9.91 11.69 -6.74
CA TYR A 171 -10.31 10.50 -7.49
C TYR A 171 -9.93 9.20 -6.77
N TYR A 172 -8.86 9.21 -5.97
CA TYR A 172 -8.33 8.00 -5.34
C TYR A 172 -9.36 7.32 -4.43
N LYS A 173 -10.13 8.09 -3.64
CA LYS A 173 -11.19 7.55 -2.78
C LYS A 173 -12.30 6.77 -3.52
N ASN A 174 -12.40 6.97 -4.84
CA ASN A 174 -13.46 6.38 -5.65
C ASN A 174 -13.23 4.90 -5.94
N ASP A 175 -11.99 4.41 -5.78
CA ASP A 175 -11.73 2.98 -5.74
C ASP A 175 -12.34 2.41 -4.47
N PHE A 176 -13.16 1.37 -4.60
CA PHE A 176 -13.89 0.80 -3.49
C PHE A 176 -12.99 -0.07 -2.59
N THR A 177 -11.77 -0.36 -3.03
CA THR A 177 -10.75 -1.07 -2.25
C THR A 177 -9.88 -0.14 -1.40
N HIS A 178 -10.05 1.19 -1.51
CA HIS A 178 -9.42 2.21 -0.63
C HIS A 178 -10.33 2.60 0.53
#